data_AF-A0A7Z0P9J4-F1
#
_entry.id   AF-A0A7Z0P9J4-F1
#
_cell.length_a   1.000
_cell.length_b   1.000
_cell.length_c   1.000
_cell.angle_alpha   90.00
_cell.angle_beta   90.00
_cell.angle_gamma   90.00
#
_symmetry.space_group_name_H-M   'P 1'
#
loop_
_entity.id
_entity.type
_entity.pdbx_description
1 polymer ?
#
loop_
_entity_poly.entity_id
_entity_poly.type
_entity_poly.pdbx_seq_one_letter_code
_entity_poly.pdbx_strand_id
1 'polypeptide(L)'
;MTTTIEEQVELLLSDPAALVGHNLQNWKQMPAEQINALQLAGLKRRFGEMRDHIAVLKKLADAEGIEHIEQLDDVVPLLFEHTLFKSYPPSLLEKNNFAAINKWLGKLVIPQLAEKIAAVDVSACKGLDDWFETMDSAVPELCLSHTSGTSGTLSFLPCSAREFEKASQVRKLYAWNMTGADTPDPDLHTAYPYYRKGYLSHLRGMGSLTRVLLPDLSHFHPAYPSTLSSDVLRLGARLRAAHANGTLDRLVVAPELLAKKKAFDQQQAEMPQHLAAFFDDIATRLKGKRVYLGGTWNLLHNMAVAGLERGLEGVFHPDSYIITTGGAKGVVPPENWREDVMRFLGVKTLNESYAMSEVVSGSHLKCEQGNYHFSHTAIPFLLDPETSKPLPRHGRQTGRAAFFDLGADIHWGGFITGDEVTIEWDEPCTCGRHSRYVVGAIQRYSEKNGGDDKITCAASEQSHREAMDFLNTLEG
;
A
#
# COMPACT_ATOMS: atom_id res chain seq x y z
N MET A 1 -36.00 5.88 -3.15
CA MET A 1 -35.98 4.89 -2.05
C MET A 1 -34.67 5.11 -1.33
N THR A 2 -34.68 5.29 -0.01
CA THR A 2 -33.46 5.45 0.80
C THR A 2 -32.79 4.08 0.90
N THR A 3 -31.56 3.95 0.41
CA THR A 3 -30.75 2.73 0.46
C THR A 3 -30.57 2.28 1.91
N THR A 4 -30.76 1.00 2.23
CA THR A 4 -30.60 0.49 3.61
C THR A 4 -29.14 0.49 4.04
N ILE A 5 -28.87 0.37 5.34
CA ILE A 5 -27.49 0.27 5.83
C ILE A 5 -26.78 -0.97 5.28
N GLU A 6 -27.49 -2.10 5.14
CA GLU A 6 -26.94 -3.34 4.59
C GLU A 6 -26.51 -3.20 3.13
N GLU A 7 -27.31 -2.51 2.33
CA GLU A 7 -27.00 -2.19 0.92
C GLU A 7 -25.81 -1.22 0.83
N GLN A 8 -25.75 -0.22 1.70
CA GLN A 8 -24.61 0.70 1.75
C GLN A 8 -23.32 0.01 2.20
N VAL A 9 -23.39 -0.93 3.16
CA VAL A 9 -22.24 -1.75 3.56
C VAL A 9 -21.79 -2.63 2.41
N GLU A 10 -22.71 -3.23 1.66
CA GLU A 10 -22.35 -4.01 0.47
C GLU A 10 -21.57 -3.17 -0.53
N LEU A 11 -22.03 -1.94 -0.82
CA LEU A 11 -21.30 -1.02 -1.69
C LEU A 11 -19.96 -0.60 -1.07
N LEU A 12 -19.88 -0.29 0.23
CA LEU A 12 -18.61 0.07 0.87
C LEU A 12 -17.54 -1.02 0.72
N LEU A 13 -17.93 -2.30 0.73
CA LEU A 13 -17.00 -3.43 0.67
C LEU A 13 -16.69 -3.90 -0.76
N SER A 14 -17.60 -3.65 -1.71
CA SER A 14 -17.54 -4.14 -3.09
C SER A 14 -17.26 -3.06 -4.15
N ASP A 15 -17.88 -1.89 -4.02
CA ASP A 15 -17.77 -0.74 -4.92
C ASP A 15 -17.97 0.60 -4.17
N PRO A 16 -16.92 1.09 -3.48
CA PRO A 16 -17.03 2.31 -2.68
C PRO A 16 -17.30 3.57 -3.53
N ALA A 17 -17.00 3.55 -4.83
CA ALA A 17 -17.32 4.67 -5.71
C ALA A 17 -18.83 4.72 -6.00
N ALA A 18 -19.47 3.58 -6.21
CA ALA A 18 -20.93 3.49 -6.36
C ALA A 18 -21.69 3.87 -5.10
N LEU A 19 -21.16 3.59 -3.90
CA LEU A 19 -21.76 4.02 -2.62
C LEU A 19 -22.10 5.52 -2.60
N VAL A 20 -21.26 6.34 -3.23
CA VAL A 20 -21.40 7.80 -3.26
C VAL A 20 -21.94 8.31 -4.60
N GLY A 21 -22.50 7.42 -5.42
CA GLY A 21 -23.03 7.75 -6.74
C GLY A 21 -21.94 8.25 -7.70
N HIS A 22 -20.71 7.78 -7.54
CA HIS A 22 -19.53 8.23 -8.28
C HIS A 22 -19.30 9.75 -8.20
N ASN A 23 -19.61 10.36 -7.05
CA ASN A 23 -19.47 11.79 -6.83
C ASN A 23 -18.44 12.06 -5.71
N LEU A 24 -17.43 12.87 -6.04
CA LEU A 24 -16.34 13.19 -5.12
C LEU A 24 -16.79 14.02 -3.91
N GLN A 25 -17.77 14.92 -4.08
CA GLN A 25 -18.27 15.73 -2.98
C GLN A 25 -19.07 14.86 -2.00
N ASN A 26 -19.89 13.95 -2.49
CA ASN A 26 -20.58 12.97 -1.65
C ASN A 26 -19.58 12.12 -0.85
N TRP A 27 -18.47 11.71 -1.47
CA TRP A 27 -17.38 11.06 -0.73
C TRP A 27 -16.81 11.96 0.37
N LYS A 28 -16.43 13.20 0.06
CA LYS A 28 -15.82 14.12 1.05
C LYS A 28 -16.76 14.53 2.19
N GLN A 29 -18.06 14.59 1.93
CA GLN A 29 -19.08 15.15 2.82
C GLN A 29 -19.93 14.10 3.53
N MET A 30 -19.68 12.80 3.30
CA MET A 30 -20.37 11.72 3.99
C MET A 30 -20.36 11.97 5.52
N PRO A 31 -21.52 12.06 6.19
CA PRO A 31 -21.59 12.37 7.62
C PRO A 31 -20.78 11.40 8.47
N ALA A 32 -20.11 11.92 9.51
CA ALA A 32 -19.26 11.12 10.40
C ALA A 32 -20.03 9.95 11.05
N GLU A 33 -21.27 10.18 11.47
CA GLU A 33 -22.13 9.14 12.05
C GLU A 33 -22.44 8.02 11.04
N GLN A 34 -22.68 8.37 9.78
CA GLN A 34 -22.88 7.39 8.71
C GLN A 34 -21.60 6.59 8.45
N ILE A 35 -20.44 7.26 8.38
CA ILE A 35 -19.13 6.59 8.24
C ILE A 35 -18.94 5.59 9.39
N ASN A 36 -19.16 6.01 10.65
CA ASN A 36 -18.99 5.15 11.82
C ASN A 36 -19.92 3.93 11.77
N ALA A 37 -21.20 4.12 11.40
CA ALA A 37 -22.17 3.04 11.28
C ALA A 37 -21.77 2.03 10.18
N LEU A 38 -21.36 2.53 9.01
CA LEU A 38 -20.91 1.69 7.90
C LEU A 38 -19.62 0.95 8.23
N GLN A 39 -18.68 1.60 8.92
CA GLN A 39 -17.42 0.99 9.33
C GLN A 39 -17.63 -0.14 10.33
N LEU A 40 -18.47 0.07 11.36
CA LEU A 40 -18.79 -0.99 12.32
C LEU A 40 -19.51 -2.16 11.64
N ALA A 41 -20.54 -1.89 10.83
CA ALA A 41 -21.29 -2.93 10.15
C ALA A 41 -20.42 -3.69 9.12
N GLY A 42 -19.55 -2.98 8.39
CA GLY A 42 -18.58 -3.57 7.47
C GLY A 42 -17.56 -4.43 8.20
N LEU A 43 -17.05 -3.99 9.35
CA LEU A 43 -16.14 -4.77 10.18
C LEU A 43 -16.79 -6.06 10.70
N LYS A 44 -18.02 -5.97 11.20
CA LYS A 44 -18.81 -7.16 11.62
C LYS A 44 -18.96 -8.15 10.46
N ARG A 45 -19.26 -7.67 9.25
CA ARG A 45 -19.38 -8.52 8.06
C ARG A 45 -18.05 -9.18 7.70
N ARG A 46 -16.97 -8.43 7.61
CA ARG A 46 -15.62 -8.96 7.32
C ARG A 46 -15.16 -9.98 8.34
N PHE A 47 -15.38 -9.71 9.62
CA PHE A 47 -15.07 -10.67 10.68
C PHE A 47 -15.87 -11.97 10.49
N GLY A 48 -17.20 -11.89 10.31
CA GLY A 48 -18.02 -13.08 10.06
C GLY A 48 -17.63 -13.87 8.80
N GLU A 49 -17.23 -13.17 7.73
CA GLU A 49 -16.75 -13.79 6.49
C GLU A 49 -15.41 -14.51 6.65
N MET A 50 -14.53 -14.03 7.52
CA MET A 50 -13.12 -14.46 7.53
C MET A 50 -12.71 -15.24 8.76
N ARG A 51 -13.35 -15.03 9.91
CA ARG A 51 -12.92 -15.53 11.22
C ARG A 51 -12.65 -17.01 11.23
N ASP A 52 -13.54 -17.82 10.66
CA ASP A 52 -13.37 -19.28 10.59
C ASP A 52 -12.72 -19.80 9.30
N HIS A 53 -12.48 -18.91 8.33
CA HIS A 53 -11.95 -19.27 7.02
C HIS A 53 -10.45 -18.99 6.89
N ILE A 54 -9.92 -17.96 7.54
CA ILE A 54 -8.49 -17.65 7.51
C ILE A 54 -7.82 -18.34 8.70
N ALA A 55 -6.91 -19.28 8.43
CA ALA A 55 -6.36 -20.17 9.45
C ALA A 55 -5.66 -19.43 10.61
N VAL A 56 -4.82 -18.44 10.30
CA VAL A 56 -4.12 -17.65 11.33
C VAL A 56 -5.09 -16.78 12.15
N LEU A 57 -6.12 -16.22 11.51
CA LEU A 57 -7.14 -15.40 12.17
C LEU A 57 -7.98 -16.26 13.09
N LYS A 58 -8.43 -17.44 12.63
CA LYS A 58 -9.18 -18.39 13.44
C LYS A 58 -8.42 -18.73 14.72
N LYS A 59 -7.15 -19.08 14.59
CA LYS A 59 -6.30 -19.42 15.73
C LYS A 59 -6.19 -18.26 16.73
N LEU A 60 -6.00 -17.03 16.24
CA LEU A 60 -5.91 -15.85 17.08
C LEU A 60 -7.24 -15.53 17.76
N ALA A 61 -8.36 -15.60 17.03
CA ALA A 61 -9.70 -15.39 17.56
C ALA A 61 -10.13 -16.46 18.58
N ASP A 62 -9.81 -17.72 18.34
CA ASP A 62 -10.04 -18.82 19.28
C ASP A 62 -9.22 -18.63 20.57
N ALA A 63 -7.95 -18.20 20.46
CA ALA A 63 -7.08 -17.95 21.61
C ALA A 63 -7.51 -16.73 22.45
N GLU A 64 -7.99 -15.67 21.81
CA GLU A 64 -8.50 -14.47 22.47
C GLU A 64 -9.97 -14.60 22.91
N GLY A 65 -10.65 -15.71 22.58
CA GLY A 65 -12.06 -15.92 22.92
C GLY A 65 -13.02 -14.97 22.20
N ILE A 66 -12.64 -14.48 21.01
CA ILE A 66 -13.46 -13.53 20.24
C ILE A 66 -14.34 -14.31 19.25
N GLU A 67 -15.63 -14.33 19.54
CA GLU A 67 -16.65 -14.99 18.72
C GLU A 67 -17.45 -14.00 17.85
N HIS A 68 -17.52 -12.75 18.27
CA HIS A 68 -18.29 -11.69 17.61
C HIS A 68 -17.66 -10.32 17.88
N ILE A 69 -17.93 -9.37 17.00
CA ILE A 69 -17.53 -7.96 17.14
C ILE A 69 -18.78 -7.16 17.49
N GLU A 70 -18.81 -6.50 18.64
CA GLU A 70 -19.90 -5.59 19.01
C GLU A 70 -19.57 -4.13 18.73
N GLN A 71 -18.33 -3.76 18.99
CA GLN A 71 -17.78 -2.42 18.82
C GLN A 71 -16.44 -2.48 18.07
N LEU A 72 -15.99 -1.33 17.55
CA LEU A 72 -14.78 -1.28 16.71
C LEU A 72 -13.55 -1.84 17.44
N ASP A 73 -13.38 -1.50 18.72
CA ASP A 73 -12.16 -1.85 19.47
C ASP A 73 -12.04 -3.35 19.80
N ASP A 74 -13.11 -4.13 19.65
CA ASP A 74 -13.08 -5.60 19.85
C ASP A 74 -12.16 -6.30 18.83
N VAL A 75 -11.87 -5.65 17.69
CA VAL A 75 -10.96 -6.20 16.68
C VAL A 75 -9.48 -6.03 17.04
N VAL A 76 -9.14 -5.16 18.00
CA VAL A 76 -7.74 -4.78 18.28
C VAL A 76 -6.84 -5.98 18.58
N PRO A 77 -7.25 -6.98 19.40
CA PRO A 77 -6.44 -8.19 19.66
C PRO A 77 -6.22 -9.05 18.41
N LEU A 78 -6.98 -8.83 17.34
CA LEU A 78 -6.89 -9.59 16.09
C LEU A 78 -6.04 -8.88 15.03
N LEU A 79 -5.54 -7.66 15.28
CA LEU A 79 -4.74 -6.92 14.31
C LEU A 79 -3.33 -7.51 14.19
N PHE A 80 -2.83 -7.67 12.97
CA PHE A 80 -1.49 -8.22 12.76
C PHE A 80 -0.41 -7.18 12.97
N GLU A 81 0.66 -7.57 13.64
CA GLU A 81 1.84 -6.72 13.79
C GLU A 81 2.57 -6.54 12.45
N HIS A 82 3.30 -5.43 12.33
CA HIS A 82 4.13 -5.09 11.17
C HIS A 82 5.23 -6.11 10.79
N THR A 83 5.44 -7.14 11.60
CA THR A 83 6.40 -8.23 11.39
C THR A 83 5.76 -9.47 10.75
N LEU A 84 4.44 -9.64 10.80
CA LEU A 84 3.76 -10.87 10.40
C LEU A 84 3.99 -11.22 8.94
N PHE A 85 3.86 -10.27 8.01
CA PHE A 85 4.04 -10.52 6.58
C PHE A 85 5.48 -10.83 6.15
N LYS A 86 6.44 -10.78 7.09
CA LYS A 86 7.85 -11.13 6.88
C LYS A 86 8.33 -12.19 7.88
N SER A 87 7.40 -12.92 8.50
CA SER A 87 7.70 -13.89 9.57
C SER A 87 8.19 -15.23 9.07
N TYR A 88 8.01 -15.52 7.77
CA TYR A 88 8.40 -16.79 7.18
C TYR A 88 9.87 -17.11 7.45
N PRO A 89 10.25 -18.39 7.61
CA PRO A 89 11.65 -18.74 7.87
C PRO A 89 12.58 -18.19 6.76
N PRO A 90 13.62 -17.40 7.10
CA PRO A 90 14.49 -16.78 6.10
C PRO A 90 15.12 -17.77 5.12
N SER A 91 15.38 -19.00 5.60
CA SER A 91 15.94 -20.10 4.83
C SER A 91 15.08 -20.49 3.61
N LEU A 92 13.77 -20.21 3.61
CA LEU A 92 12.90 -20.48 2.47
C LEU A 92 13.31 -19.65 1.26
N LEU A 93 13.58 -18.35 1.45
CA LEU A 93 14.05 -17.48 0.38
C LEU A 93 15.52 -17.70 0.04
N GLU A 94 16.34 -18.15 0.97
CA GLU A 94 17.74 -18.51 0.68
C GLU A 94 17.83 -19.73 -0.23
N LYS A 95 16.91 -20.68 -0.06
CA LYS A 95 16.85 -21.92 -0.83
C LYS A 95 15.85 -21.89 -2.00
N ASN A 96 15.23 -20.73 -2.27
CA ASN A 96 14.15 -20.58 -3.25
C ASN A 96 13.03 -21.64 -3.09
N ASN A 97 12.71 -22.02 -1.85
CA ASN A 97 11.66 -22.99 -1.56
C ASN A 97 10.28 -22.32 -1.64
N PHE A 98 9.88 -21.94 -2.85
CA PHE A 98 8.64 -21.25 -3.13
C PHE A 98 7.41 -22.10 -2.82
N ALA A 99 7.49 -23.42 -2.92
CA ALA A 99 6.40 -24.31 -2.52
C ALA A 99 6.07 -24.17 -1.02
N ALA A 100 7.09 -24.06 -0.16
CA ALA A 100 6.89 -23.78 1.27
C ALA A 100 6.37 -22.36 1.52
N ILE A 101 6.81 -21.37 0.73
CA ILE A 101 6.28 -20.00 0.81
C ILE A 101 4.80 -19.96 0.40
N ASN A 102 4.40 -20.71 -0.64
CA ASN A 102 3.01 -20.85 -1.06
C ASN A 102 2.15 -21.44 0.08
N LYS A 103 2.63 -22.49 0.76
CA LYS A 103 1.96 -23.04 1.95
C LYS A 103 1.84 -22.02 3.08
N TRP A 104 2.89 -21.25 3.33
CA TRP A 104 2.89 -20.19 4.34
C TRP A 104 1.88 -19.08 4.00
N LEU A 105 1.86 -18.60 2.75
CA LEU A 105 0.87 -17.63 2.25
C LEU A 105 -0.55 -18.17 2.37
N GLY A 106 -0.76 -19.47 2.12
CA GLY A 106 -2.07 -20.12 2.23
C GLY A 106 -2.70 -19.98 3.62
N LYS A 107 -1.91 -19.82 4.69
CA LYS A 107 -2.44 -19.62 6.05
C LYS A 107 -2.96 -18.20 6.31
N LEU A 108 -2.62 -17.24 5.42
CA LEU A 108 -2.97 -15.83 5.53
C LEU A 108 -4.21 -15.45 4.71
N VAL A 109 -4.70 -16.37 3.88
CA VAL A 109 -5.80 -16.12 2.95
C VAL A 109 -6.96 -17.09 3.16
N ILE A 110 -8.10 -16.80 2.53
CA ILE A 110 -9.27 -17.68 2.50
C ILE A 110 -8.94 -19.06 1.87
N PRO A 111 -9.62 -20.16 2.27
CA PRO A 111 -9.22 -21.53 1.92
C PRO A 111 -9.20 -21.79 0.42
N GLN A 112 -10.17 -21.26 -0.32
CA GLN A 112 -10.26 -21.45 -1.77
C GLN A 112 -9.04 -20.87 -2.49
N LEU A 113 -8.49 -19.76 -1.97
CA LEU A 113 -7.29 -19.17 -2.53
C LEU A 113 -6.03 -19.89 -2.03
N ALA A 114 -6.01 -20.35 -0.78
CA ALA A 114 -4.92 -21.15 -0.23
C ALA A 114 -4.68 -22.43 -1.06
N GLU A 115 -5.75 -23.14 -1.41
CA GLU A 115 -5.71 -24.33 -2.27
C GLU A 115 -5.13 -24.01 -3.65
N LYS A 116 -5.58 -22.93 -4.28
CA LYS A 116 -5.05 -22.47 -5.58
C LYS A 116 -3.56 -22.14 -5.51
N ILE A 117 -3.15 -21.37 -4.49
CA ILE A 117 -1.74 -21.00 -4.27
C ILE A 117 -0.87 -22.26 -4.06
N ALA A 118 -1.34 -23.22 -3.27
CA ALA A 118 -0.61 -24.45 -3.00
C ALA A 118 -0.48 -25.36 -4.23
N ALA A 119 -1.45 -25.32 -5.15
CA ALA A 119 -1.46 -26.11 -6.37
C ALA A 119 -0.56 -25.58 -7.50
N VAL A 120 -0.04 -24.35 -7.39
CA VAL A 120 0.83 -23.76 -8.40
C VAL A 120 2.17 -24.49 -8.46
N ASP A 121 2.53 -25.03 -9.63
CA ASP A 121 3.86 -25.60 -9.86
C ASP A 121 4.91 -24.49 -9.98
N VAL A 122 5.72 -24.37 -8.92
CA VAL A 122 6.82 -23.40 -8.81
C VAL A 122 8.19 -24.07 -8.88
N SER A 123 8.26 -25.36 -9.26
CA SER A 123 9.51 -26.14 -9.28
C SER A 123 10.57 -25.59 -10.24
N ALA A 124 10.13 -24.91 -11.30
CA ALA A 124 10.99 -24.28 -12.29
C ALA A 124 11.47 -22.87 -11.90
N CYS A 125 10.94 -22.26 -10.83
CA CYS A 125 11.25 -20.89 -10.43
C CYS A 125 12.67 -20.78 -9.86
N LYS A 126 13.53 -19.97 -10.49
CA LYS A 126 14.94 -19.80 -10.06
C LYS A 126 15.16 -18.56 -9.19
N GLY A 127 14.13 -17.74 -9.01
CA GLY A 127 14.17 -16.52 -8.20
C GLY A 127 12.78 -15.92 -8.02
N LEU A 128 12.73 -14.79 -7.31
CA LEU A 128 11.49 -14.08 -7.00
C LEU A 128 10.75 -13.65 -8.25
N ASP A 129 11.45 -13.17 -9.28
CA ASP A 129 10.79 -12.68 -10.49
C ASP A 129 10.00 -13.80 -11.18
N ASP A 130 10.62 -14.97 -11.32
CA ASP A 130 10.00 -16.16 -11.93
C ASP A 130 8.77 -16.59 -11.12
N TRP A 131 8.91 -16.62 -9.78
CA TRP A 131 7.83 -16.99 -8.88
C TRP A 131 6.64 -16.03 -8.97
N PHE A 132 6.87 -14.71 -8.97
CA PHE A 132 5.78 -13.75 -9.13
C PHE A 132 5.08 -13.87 -10.50
N GLU A 133 5.82 -14.05 -11.60
CA GLU A 133 5.20 -14.26 -12.93
C GLU A 133 4.37 -15.56 -12.99
N THR A 134 4.89 -16.63 -12.39
CA THR A 134 4.17 -17.92 -12.30
C THR A 134 2.90 -17.77 -11.47
N MET A 135 2.96 -17.08 -10.33
CA MET A 135 1.78 -16.82 -9.48
C MET A 135 0.74 -15.94 -10.19
N ASP A 136 1.17 -14.84 -10.82
CA ASP A 136 0.28 -13.95 -11.58
C ASP A 136 -0.46 -14.69 -12.70
N SER A 137 0.22 -15.62 -13.35
CA SER A 137 -0.34 -16.40 -14.46
C SER A 137 -1.30 -17.49 -13.97
N ALA A 138 -0.97 -18.16 -12.86
CA ALA A 138 -1.73 -19.29 -12.33
C ALA A 138 -2.93 -18.88 -11.47
N VAL A 139 -2.85 -17.73 -10.79
CA VAL A 139 -3.86 -17.23 -9.84
C VAL A 139 -4.11 -15.74 -10.09
N PRO A 140 -4.75 -15.37 -11.21
CA PRO A 140 -4.89 -13.98 -11.64
C PRO A 140 -5.70 -13.09 -10.69
N GLU A 141 -6.52 -13.68 -9.80
CA GLU A 141 -7.22 -12.96 -8.73
C GLU A 141 -6.29 -12.51 -7.59
N LEU A 142 -5.13 -13.14 -7.43
CA LEU A 142 -4.12 -12.77 -6.44
C LEU A 142 -3.17 -11.73 -7.05
N CYS A 143 -3.09 -10.56 -6.43
CA CYS A 143 -2.10 -9.54 -6.75
C CYS A 143 -0.99 -9.55 -5.68
N LEU A 144 -0.23 -10.65 -5.64
CA LEU A 144 0.84 -10.81 -4.67
C LEU A 144 1.88 -9.70 -4.86
N SER A 145 2.19 -9.01 -3.77
CA SER A 145 3.14 -7.91 -3.78
C SER A 145 4.16 -8.03 -2.66
N HIS A 146 5.22 -7.24 -2.72
CA HIS A 146 6.17 -7.14 -1.62
C HIS A 146 6.55 -5.70 -1.26
N THR A 147 7.09 -5.53 -0.06
CA THR A 147 7.71 -4.26 0.38
C THR A 147 9.16 -4.16 -0.08
N SER A 148 9.78 -2.98 0.02
CA SER A 148 11.18 -2.78 -0.39
C SER A 148 12.22 -3.47 0.51
N GLY A 149 11.79 -4.04 1.65
CA GLY A 149 12.66 -4.81 2.54
C GLY A 149 13.76 -3.99 3.23
N THR A 150 13.44 -2.78 3.71
CA THR A 150 14.41 -1.88 4.37
C THR A 150 15.06 -2.49 5.63
N SER A 151 14.43 -3.49 6.25
CA SER A 151 14.97 -4.24 7.40
C SER A 151 15.72 -5.53 7.02
N GLY A 152 16.00 -5.76 5.73
CA GLY A 152 16.76 -6.93 5.25
C GLY A 152 15.92 -8.14 4.78
N THR A 153 14.62 -8.16 5.08
CA THR A 153 13.66 -9.19 4.65
C THR A 153 12.46 -8.53 3.96
N LEU A 154 11.90 -9.19 2.94
CA LEU A 154 10.71 -8.72 2.23
C LEU A 154 9.45 -9.05 3.03
N SER A 155 8.46 -8.15 3.06
CA SER A 155 7.11 -8.55 3.45
C SER A 155 6.38 -9.05 2.20
N PHE A 156 5.72 -10.20 2.25
CA PHE A 156 4.82 -10.66 1.19
C PHE A 156 3.38 -10.36 1.56
N LEU A 157 2.69 -9.62 0.70
CA LEU A 157 1.33 -9.12 0.94
C LEU A 157 0.37 -9.82 -0.01
N PRO A 158 -0.52 -10.70 0.49
CA PRO A 158 -1.42 -11.48 -0.34
C PRO A 158 -2.69 -10.69 -0.69
N CYS A 159 -2.52 -9.54 -1.35
CA CYS A 159 -3.63 -8.67 -1.75
C CYS A 159 -4.34 -9.24 -2.98
N SER A 160 -5.63 -8.96 -3.14
CA SER A 160 -6.37 -9.35 -4.35
C SER A 160 -6.26 -8.29 -5.44
N ALA A 161 -6.47 -8.70 -6.70
CA ALA A 161 -6.64 -7.74 -7.80
C ALA A 161 -7.85 -6.81 -7.56
N ARG A 162 -8.90 -7.31 -6.91
CA ARG A 162 -10.12 -6.55 -6.58
C ARG A 162 -9.88 -5.51 -5.48
N GLU A 163 -9.04 -5.80 -4.49
CA GLU A 163 -8.62 -4.83 -3.46
C GLU A 163 -7.98 -3.59 -4.09
N PHE A 164 -6.99 -3.80 -4.98
CA PHE A 164 -6.37 -2.70 -5.71
C PHE A 164 -7.36 -1.96 -6.61
N GLU A 165 -8.26 -2.69 -7.27
CA GLU A 165 -9.29 -2.09 -8.12
C GLU A 165 -10.23 -1.16 -7.33
N LYS A 166 -10.75 -1.61 -6.19
CA LYS A 166 -11.61 -0.79 -5.31
C LYS A 166 -10.88 0.48 -4.86
N ALA A 167 -9.62 0.37 -4.45
CA ALA A 167 -8.81 1.52 -4.08
C ALA A 167 -8.58 2.49 -5.26
N SER A 168 -8.36 1.95 -6.46
CA SER A 168 -8.21 2.73 -7.69
C SER A 168 -9.51 3.43 -8.11
N GLN A 169 -10.68 2.82 -7.91
CA GLN A 169 -11.98 3.45 -8.16
C GLN A 169 -12.23 4.61 -7.20
N VAL A 170 -11.85 4.48 -5.92
CA VAL A 170 -11.86 5.63 -4.99
C VAL A 170 -10.91 6.73 -5.47
N ARG A 171 -9.70 6.39 -5.93
CA ARG A 171 -8.75 7.37 -6.50
C ARG A 171 -9.34 8.08 -7.73
N LYS A 172 -10.10 7.36 -8.56
CA LYS A 172 -10.76 7.89 -9.76
C LYS A 172 -11.69 9.05 -9.45
N LEU A 173 -12.45 8.97 -8.35
CA LEU A 173 -13.28 10.09 -7.87
C LEU A 173 -12.48 11.39 -7.79
N TYR A 174 -11.26 11.33 -7.27
CA TYR A 174 -10.37 12.48 -7.11
C TYR A 174 -9.67 12.87 -8.43
N ALA A 175 -9.06 11.91 -9.12
CA ALA A 175 -8.25 12.18 -10.30
C ALA A 175 -9.09 12.73 -11.47
N TRP A 176 -10.33 12.27 -11.61
CA TRP A 176 -11.26 12.74 -12.63
C TRP A 176 -12.14 13.90 -12.13
N ASN A 177 -12.10 14.23 -10.84
CA ASN A 177 -12.99 15.19 -10.19
C ASN A 177 -14.46 14.86 -10.48
N MET A 178 -14.86 13.62 -10.19
CA MET A 178 -16.16 13.11 -10.61
C MET A 178 -17.32 13.82 -9.90
N THR A 179 -18.33 14.18 -10.68
CA THR A 179 -19.58 14.81 -10.21
C THR A 179 -20.78 13.86 -10.27
N GLY A 180 -20.57 12.61 -10.67
CA GLY A 180 -21.58 11.58 -10.83
C GLY A 180 -21.13 10.49 -11.79
N ALA A 181 -21.95 9.45 -11.97
CA ALA A 181 -21.65 8.33 -12.86
C ALA A 181 -21.45 8.75 -14.33
N ASP A 182 -22.11 9.82 -14.77
CA ASP A 182 -22.02 10.36 -16.12
C ASP A 182 -20.86 11.36 -16.31
N THR A 183 -19.89 11.41 -15.37
CA THR A 183 -18.69 12.25 -15.53
C THR A 183 -17.95 11.82 -16.80
N PRO A 184 -17.68 12.71 -17.77
CA PRO A 184 -16.99 12.33 -18.99
C PRO A 184 -15.57 11.84 -18.71
N ASP A 185 -15.21 10.73 -19.35
CA ASP A 185 -13.85 10.18 -19.32
C ASP A 185 -12.86 11.23 -19.87
N PRO A 186 -11.87 11.67 -19.07
CA PRO A 186 -10.86 12.60 -19.55
C PRO A 186 -9.86 11.90 -20.47
N ASP A 187 -9.34 12.63 -21.47
CA ASP A 187 -8.12 12.28 -22.20
C ASP A 187 -6.90 12.39 -21.26
N LEU A 188 -6.78 11.41 -20.36
CA LEU A 188 -5.80 11.38 -19.27
C LEU A 188 -4.63 10.49 -19.64
N HIS A 189 -3.41 10.98 -19.40
CA HIS A 189 -2.19 10.19 -19.51
C HIS A 189 -1.55 9.94 -18.15
N THR A 190 -0.60 9.01 -18.07
CA THR A 190 0.30 8.87 -16.92
C THR A 190 1.74 8.92 -17.39
N ALA A 191 2.49 9.93 -16.95
CA ALA A 191 3.91 10.09 -17.24
C ALA A 191 4.76 9.57 -16.07
N TYR A 192 4.91 8.25 -15.95
CA TYR A 192 5.45 7.65 -14.73
C TYR A 192 6.98 7.62 -14.73
N PRO A 193 7.69 8.35 -13.84
CA PRO A 193 9.16 8.43 -13.84
C PRO A 193 9.86 7.17 -13.31
N TYR A 194 9.27 5.99 -13.52
CA TYR A 194 9.75 4.73 -12.98
C TYR A 194 9.46 3.56 -13.92
N TYR A 195 9.63 2.35 -13.41
CA TYR A 195 9.50 1.10 -14.18
C TYR A 195 8.06 0.82 -14.59
N ARG A 196 7.88 0.31 -15.82
CA ARG A 196 6.59 -0.11 -16.37
C ARG A 196 5.91 -1.17 -15.50
N LYS A 197 6.69 -2.10 -14.95
CA LYS A 197 6.20 -3.25 -14.17
C LYS A 197 7.12 -3.51 -12.98
N GLY A 198 6.57 -4.15 -11.95
CA GLY A 198 7.32 -4.80 -10.89
C GLY A 198 6.39 -5.27 -9.77
N TYR A 199 6.98 -5.86 -8.74
CA TYR A 199 6.24 -6.59 -7.70
C TYR A 199 6.17 -5.86 -6.36
N LEU A 200 6.77 -4.67 -6.27
CA LEU A 200 6.56 -3.77 -5.14
C LEU A 200 5.08 -3.36 -5.09
N SER A 201 4.51 -3.27 -3.89
CA SER A 201 3.08 -2.90 -3.72
C SER A 201 2.69 -1.62 -4.48
N HIS A 202 3.52 -0.57 -4.47
CA HIS A 202 3.23 0.64 -5.24
C HIS A 202 3.23 0.45 -6.77
N LEU A 203 4.05 -0.47 -7.31
CA LEU A 203 4.04 -0.82 -8.74
C LEU A 203 2.81 -1.65 -9.10
N ARG A 204 2.38 -2.55 -8.21
CA ARG A 204 1.10 -3.28 -8.36
C ARG A 204 -0.08 -2.32 -8.36
N GLY A 205 -0.12 -1.38 -7.41
CA GLY A 205 -1.11 -0.31 -7.35
C GLY A 205 -1.11 0.56 -8.60
N MET A 206 0.07 0.95 -9.11
CA MET A 206 0.16 1.69 -10.38
C MET A 206 -0.39 0.89 -11.57
N GLY A 207 -0.19 -0.43 -11.59
CA GLY A 207 -0.77 -1.31 -12.61
C GLY A 207 -2.31 -1.40 -12.56
N SER A 208 -2.93 -1.27 -11.39
CA SER A 208 -4.39 -1.13 -11.27
C SER A 208 -4.83 0.28 -11.69
N LEU A 209 -4.20 1.32 -11.14
CA LEU A 209 -4.53 2.72 -11.44
C LEU A 209 -4.48 3.03 -12.95
N THR A 210 -3.48 2.53 -13.67
CA THR A 210 -3.38 2.74 -15.12
C THR A 210 -4.54 2.11 -15.88
N ARG A 211 -5.09 0.98 -15.42
CA ARG A 211 -6.27 0.35 -16.03
C ARG A 211 -7.57 1.07 -15.69
N VAL A 212 -7.65 1.69 -14.52
CA VAL A 212 -8.86 2.38 -14.03
C VAL A 212 -8.99 3.81 -14.52
N LEU A 213 -7.86 4.52 -14.58
CA LEU A 213 -7.82 5.97 -14.81
C LEU A 213 -7.59 6.36 -16.26
N LEU A 214 -6.98 5.49 -17.07
CA LEU A 214 -6.59 5.82 -18.43
C LEU A 214 -7.60 5.26 -19.44
N PRO A 215 -7.76 5.91 -20.61
CA PRO A 215 -8.58 5.37 -21.70
C PRO A 215 -8.10 3.98 -22.15
N ASP A 216 -6.77 3.82 -22.26
CA ASP A 216 -6.11 2.56 -22.58
C ASP A 216 -4.61 2.64 -22.21
N LEU A 217 -3.90 1.51 -22.30
CA LEU A 217 -2.49 1.42 -21.91
C LEU A 217 -1.51 2.20 -22.81
N SER A 218 -1.92 2.68 -23.99
CA SER A 218 -1.08 3.58 -24.81
C SER A 218 -0.93 4.97 -24.18
N HIS A 219 -1.77 5.29 -23.20
CA HIS A 219 -1.69 6.52 -22.40
C HIS A 219 -0.75 6.39 -21.20
N PHE A 220 -0.12 5.21 -20.99
CA PHE A 220 0.87 4.99 -19.94
C PHE A 220 2.30 5.09 -20.48
N HIS A 221 3.01 6.12 -20.03
CA HIS A 221 4.35 6.48 -20.47
C HIS A 221 5.35 6.31 -19.31
N PRO A 222 5.87 5.09 -19.07
CA PRO A 222 6.88 4.85 -18.05
C PRO A 222 8.27 5.25 -18.55
N ALA A 223 9.09 5.85 -17.67
CA ALA A 223 10.46 6.20 -17.98
C ALA A 223 11.33 4.97 -18.28
N TYR A 224 11.09 3.84 -17.59
CA TYR A 224 11.79 2.59 -17.86
C TYR A 224 10.80 1.53 -18.38
N PRO A 225 10.89 1.12 -19.66
CA PRO A 225 9.89 0.24 -20.28
C PRO A 225 9.93 -1.22 -19.77
N SER A 226 10.88 -1.53 -18.89
CA SER A 226 11.20 -2.83 -18.33
C SER A 226 10.51 -3.12 -16.98
N THR A 227 10.62 -4.36 -16.52
CA THR A 227 10.26 -4.78 -15.16
C THR A 227 11.39 -4.46 -14.16
N LEU A 228 11.04 -3.92 -13.00
CA LEU A 228 11.94 -3.83 -11.85
C LEU A 228 12.08 -5.20 -11.18
N SER A 229 13.28 -5.78 -11.23
CA SER A 229 13.57 -7.11 -10.67
C SER A 229 13.59 -7.11 -9.14
N SER A 230 12.77 -7.97 -8.54
CA SER A 230 12.74 -8.24 -7.10
C SER A 230 13.98 -9.00 -6.63
N ASP A 231 14.52 -9.88 -7.47
CA ASP A 231 15.77 -10.59 -7.20
C ASP A 231 16.94 -9.61 -7.04
N VAL A 232 17.03 -8.62 -7.92
CA VAL A 232 18.09 -7.60 -7.88
C VAL A 232 17.90 -6.65 -6.69
N LEU A 233 16.68 -6.20 -6.42
CA LEU A 233 16.39 -5.37 -5.24
C LEU A 233 16.84 -6.07 -3.95
N ARG A 234 16.49 -7.36 -3.81
CA ARG A 234 16.87 -8.19 -2.67
C ARG A 234 18.39 -8.35 -2.58
N LEU A 235 19.06 -8.62 -3.72
CA LEU A 235 20.53 -8.72 -3.75
C LEU A 235 21.19 -7.42 -3.29
N GLY A 236 20.71 -6.28 -3.76
CA GLY A 236 21.19 -4.97 -3.33
C GLY A 236 20.99 -4.72 -1.83
N ALA A 237 19.85 -5.13 -1.26
CA ALA A 237 19.61 -5.05 0.18
C ALA A 237 20.57 -5.94 0.98
N ARG A 238 20.80 -7.19 0.53
CA ARG A 238 21.75 -8.12 1.17
C ARG A 238 23.18 -7.59 1.13
N LEU A 239 23.61 -7.01 0.01
CA LEU A 239 24.94 -6.41 -0.12
C LEU A 239 25.13 -5.23 0.83
N ARG A 240 24.14 -4.33 0.94
CA ARG A 240 24.20 -3.21 1.91
C ARG A 240 24.25 -3.70 3.35
N ALA A 241 23.44 -4.70 3.71
CA ALA A 241 23.44 -5.28 5.04
C ALA A 241 24.78 -5.98 5.37
N ALA A 242 25.33 -6.76 4.43
CA ALA A 242 26.62 -7.42 4.60
C ALA A 242 27.77 -6.41 4.72
N HIS A 243 27.71 -5.30 3.98
CA HIS A 243 28.68 -4.21 4.11
C HIS A 243 28.59 -3.53 5.49
N ALA A 244 27.38 -3.18 5.94
CA ALA A 244 27.16 -2.55 7.25
C ALA A 244 27.60 -3.45 8.43
N ASN A 245 27.44 -4.77 8.28
CA ASN A 245 27.78 -5.74 9.32
C ASN A 245 29.21 -6.30 9.19
N GLY A 246 30.00 -5.87 8.19
CA GLY A 246 31.36 -6.36 7.98
C GLY A 246 31.47 -7.83 7.58
N THR A 247 30.44 -8.39 6.93
CA THR A 247 30.34 -9.82 6.56
C THR A 247 30.31 -10.05 5.04
N LEU A 248 30.79 -9.09 4.25
CA LEU A 248 30.76 -9.14 2.79
C LEU A 248 31.55 -10.34 2.22
N ASP A 249 32.66 -10.71 2.86
CA ASP A 249 33.52 -11.87 2.54
C ASP A 249 32.79 -13.22 2.67
N ARG A 250 31.73 -13.26 3.48
CA ARG A 250 30.93 -14.47 3.74
C ARG A 250 29.67 -14.54 2.87
N LEU A 251 29.39 -13.50 2.09
CA LEU A 251 28.18 -13.45 1.28
C LEU A 251 28.32 -14.34 0.03
N VAL A 252 27.68 -15.50 0.06
CA VAL A 252 27.55 -16.37 -1.11
C VAL A 252 26.39 -15.89 -1.98
N VAL A 253 26.68 -15.63 -3.26
CA VAL A 253 25.71 -15.24 -4.29
C VAL A 253 25.64 -16.35 -5.34
N ALA A 254 24.44 -16.87 -5.60
CA ALA A 254 24.22 -17.91 -6.60
C ALA A 254 24.60 -17.42 -8.02
N PRO A 255 25.18 -18.26 -8.88
CA PRO A 255 25.55 -17.89 -10.25
C PRO A 255 24.41 -17.28 -11.07
N GLU A 256 23.19 -17.77 -10.90
CA GLU A 256 21.98 -17.28 -11.57
C GLU A 256 21.66 -15.84 -11.15
N LEU A 257 21.83 -15.51 -9.87
CA LEU A 257 21.64 -14.15 -9.36
C LEU A 257 22.75 -13.20 -9.85
N LEU A 258 23.98 -13.69 -10.02
CA LEU A 258 25.06 -12.92 -10.65
C LEU A 258 24.75 -12.64 -12.13
N ALA A 259 24.15 -13.60 -12.85
CA ALA A 259 23.70 -13.40 -14.22
C ALA A 259 22.55 -12.37 -14.30
N LYS A 260 21.55 -12.46 -13.40
CA LYS A 260 20.47 -11.45 -13.29
C LYS A 260 21.05 -10.06 -12.96
N LYS A 261 22.03 -9.98 -12.05
CA LYS A 261 22.73 -8.74 -11.75
C LYS A 261 23.43 -8.17 -12.98
N LYS A 262 24.17 -8.99 -13.74
CA LYS A 262 24.86 -8.54 -14.96
C LYS A 262 23.88 -7.99 -16.01
N ALA A 263 22.74 -8.65 -16.20
CA ALA A 263 21.68 -8.17 -17.10
C ALA A 263 21.10 -6.84 -16.60
N PHE A 264 20.91 -6.69 -15.29
CA PHE A 264 20.48 -5.45 -14.70
C PHE A 264 21.53 -4.33 -14.78
N ASP A 265 22.81 -4.63 -14.61
CA ASP A 265 23.90 -3.66 -14.78
C ASP A 265 23.94 -3.14 -16.24
N GLN A 266 23.67 -4.01 -17.22
CA GLN A 266 23.49 -3.60 -18.62
C GLN A 266 22.27 -2.68 -18.79
N GLN A 267 21.14 -3.05 -18.21
CA GLN A 267 19.93 -2.23 -18.21
C GLN A 267 20.16 -0.86 -17.53
N GLN A 268 20.95 -0.81 -16.46
CA GLN A 268 21.35 0.44 -15.79
C GLN A 268 22.18 1.34 -16.71
N ALA A 269 23.04 0.77 -17.55
CA ALA A 269 23.79 1.54 -18.54
C ALA A 269 22.88 2.20 -19.60
N GLU A 270 21.70 1.62 -19.86
CA GLU A 270 20.69 2.14 -20.79
C GLU A 270 19.73 3.15 -20.13
N MET A 271 19.64 3.20 -18.79
CA MET A 271 18.74 4.09 -18.06
C MET A 271 18.86 5.57 -18.45
N PRO A 272 20.06 6.16 -18.65
CA PRO A 272 20.17 7.55 -19.09
C PRO A 272 19.52 7.81 -20.45
N GLN A 273 19.63 6.87 -21.39
CA GLN A 273 19.00 6.98 -22.71
C GLN A 273 17.48 6.89 -22.59
N HIS A 274 16.96 5.95 -21.79
CA HIS A 274 15.54 5.84 -21.53
C HIS A 274 14.97 7.10 -20.86
N LEU A 275 15.71 7.67 -19.90
CA LEU A 275 15.30 8.91 -19.24
C LEU A 275 15.29 10.09 -20.22
N ALA A 276 16.28 10.19 -21.11
CA ALA A 276 16.30 11.20 -22.16
C ALA A 276 15.08 11.07 -23.09
N ALA A 277 14.80 9.86 -23.59
CA ALA A 277 13.63 9.59 -24.43
C ALA A 277 12.31 9.90 -23.71
N PHE A 278 12.22 9.61 -22.41
CA PHE A 278 11.08 9.97 -21.59
C PHE A 278 10.89 11.48 -21.46
N PHE A 279 11.96 12.25 -21.24
CA PHE A 279 11.86 13.71 -21.20
C PHE A 279 11.45 14.31 -22.55
N ASP A 280 12.01 13.81 -23.65
CA ASP A 280 11.60 14.21 -25.00
C ASP A 280 10.13 13.92 -25.25
N ASP A 281 9.67 12.74 -24.80
CA ASP A 281 8.30 12.32 -24.93
C ASP A 281 7.31 13.25 -24.20
N ILE A 282 7.55 13.49 -22.90
CA ILE A 282 6.67 14.36 -22.12
C ILE A 282 6.69 15.81 -22.63
N ALA A 283 7.84 16.29 -23.12
CA ALA A 283 8.00 17.66 -23.61
C ALA A 283 7.39 17.87 -25.00
N THR A 284 7.18 16.81 -25.78
CA THR A 284 6.65 16.89 -27.15
C THR A 284 5.22 16.37 -27.25
N ARG A 285 4.96 15.11 -26.90
CA ARG A 285 3.65 14.46 -27.08
C ARG A 285 2.67 14.80 -25.96
N LEU A 286 3.15 14.94 -24.73
CA LEU A 286 2.29 15.18 -23.55
C LEU A 286 2.22 16.63 -23.12
N LYS A 287 2.90 17.54 -23.83
CA LYS A 287 2.90 18.96 -23.49
C LYS A 287 1.49 19.53 -23.46
N GLY A 288 1.11 20.13 -22.34
CA GLY A 288 -0.23 20.69 -22.13
C GLY A 288 -1.36 19.66 -22.01
N LYS A 289 -1.07 18.36 -22.01
CA LYS A 289 -2.05 17.29 -21.74
C LYS A 289 -2.29 17.15 -20.24
N ARG A 290 -3.49 16.68 -19.87
CA ARG A 290 -3.80 16.33 -18.47
C ARG A 290 -3.13 15.00 -18.14
N VAL A 291 -2.47 14.94 -16.99
CA VAL A 291 -1.84 13.71 -16.50
C VAL A 291 -2.30 13.33 -15.09
N TYR A 292 -2.30 12.04 -14.82
CA TYR A 292 -2.16 11.50 -13.48
C TYR A 292 -0.70 11.16 -13.23
N LEU A 293 -0.19 11.52 -12.06
CA LEU A 293 1.19 11.19 -11.67
C LEU A 293 1.22 10.85 -10.18
N GLY A 294 1.53 9.59 -9.87
CA GLY A 294 1.65 9.10 -8.50
C GLY A 294 3.05 8.57 -8.22
N GLY A 295 3.62 8.91 -7.06
CA GLY A 295 4.94 8.41 -6.66
C GLY A 295 5.37 8.89 -5.27
N THR A 296 6.49 8.37 -4.76
CA THR A 296 7.08 8.90 -3.53
C THR A 296 7.67 10.29 -3.78
N TRP A 297 7.78 11.13 -2.75
CA TRP A 297 8.20 12.53 -2.93
C TRP A 297 9.57 12.64 -3.63
N ASN A 298 10.49 11.74 -3.28
CA ASN A 298 11.85 11.70 -3.84
C ASN A 298 11.85 11.30 -5.31
N LEU A 299 10.94 10.42 -5.73
CA LEU A 299 10.80 10.05 -7.14
C LEU A 299 10.32 11.25 -7.96
N LEU A 300 9.32 11.98 -7.45
CA LEU A 300 8.77 13.15 -8.11
C LEU A 300 9.79 14.30 -8.15
N HIS A 301 10.49 14.55 -7.03
CA HIS A 301 11.49 15.61 -6.93
C HIS A 301 12.69 15.34 -7.84
N ASN A 302 13.20 14.10 -7.89
CA ASN A 302 14.30 13.74 -8.80
C ASN A 302 13.90 13.94 -10.27
N MET A 303 12.66 13.58 -10.64
CA MET A 303 12.14 13.86 -11.99
C MET A 303 12.09 15.37 -12.25
N ALA A 304 11.61 16.15 -11.28
CA ALA A 304 11.51 17.60 -11.41
C ALA A 304 12.86 18.27 -11.59
N VAL A 305 13.85 17.95 -10.74
CA VAL A 305 15.22 18.47 -10.86
C VAL A 305 15.80 18.15 -12.24
N ALA A 306 15.72 16.89 -12.68
CA ALA A 306 16.23 16.49 -13.98
C ALA A 306 15.51 17.19 -15.15
N GLY A 307 14.21 17.45 -15.03
CA GLY A 307 13.44 18.21 -16.02
C GLY A 307 13.81 19.71 -16.05
N LEU A 308 13.96 20.32 -14.89
CA LEU A 308 14.35 21.73 -14.74
C LEU A 308 15.76 21.99 -15.27
N GLU A 309 16.71 21.07 -15.03
CA GLU A 309 18.06 21.12 -15.60
C GLU A 309 18.06 21.08 -17.14
N ARG A 310 17.01 20.52 -17.74
CA ARG A 310 16.79 20.49 -19.20
C ARG A 310 16.03 21.73 -19.70
N GLY A 311 15.72 22.69 -18.83
CA GLY A 311 14.95 23.89 -19.16
C GLY A 311 13.46 23.63 -19.38
N LEU A 312 12.94 22.49 -18.91
CA LEU A 312 11.52 22.16 -18.98
C LEU A 312 10.81 22.73 -17.74
N GLU A 313 9.78 23.54 -17.97
CA GLU A 313 8.87 24.05 -16.95
C GLU A 313 7.45 24.06 -17.52
N GLY A 314 6.45 23.89 -16.67
CA GLY A 314 5.05 23.95 -17.10
C GLY A 314 4.68 22.88 -18.13
N VAL A 315 5.20 21.65 -17.98
CA VAL A 315 5.09 20.62 -19.04
C VAL A 315 3.63 20.20 -19.27
N PHE A 316 2.86 19.96 -18.21
CA PHE A 316 1.51 19.38 -18.31
C PHE A 316 0.42 20.43 -18.11
N HIS A 317 -0.83 20.03 -18.34
CA HIS A 317 -2.00 20.87 -18.07
C HIS A 317 -2.09 21.21 -16.56
N PRO A 318 -2.48 22.45 -16.17
CA PRO A 318 -2.57 22.83 -14.76
C PRO A 318 -3.57 22.03 -13.92
N ASP A 319 -4.55 21.40 -14.57
CA ASP A 319 -5.57 20.55 -13.94
C ASP A 319 -5.19 19.06 -13.95
N SER A 320 -3.89 18.77 -14.07
CA SER A 320 -3.34 17.42 -13.87
C SER A 320 -3.41 17.03 -12.39
N TYR A 321 -3.65 15.75 -12.11
CA TYR A 321 -3.73 15.22 -10.75
C TYR A 321 -2.39 14.60 -10.36
N ILE A 322 -1.60 15.36 -9.59
CA ILE A 322 -0.30 14.91 -9.07
C ILE A 322 -0.47 14.55 -7.61
N ILE A 323 -0.01 13.37 -7.22
CA ILE A 323 -0.07 12.90 -5.85
C ILE A 323 1.24 12.27 -5.40
N THR A 324 1.61 12.55 -4.16
CA THR A 324 2.67 11.83 -3.48
C THR A 324 2.18 11.04 -2.27
N THR A 325 2.83 9.90 -2.03
CA THR A 325 2.57 9.01 -0.90
C THR A 325 3.91 8.47 -0.39
N GLY A 326 4.23 8.77 0.88
CA GLY A 326 5.43 8.25 1.53
C GLY A 326 6.76 8.70 0.92
N GLY A 327 7.84 7.96 1.24
CA GLY A 327 9.21 8.23 0.79
C GLY A 327 10.12 8.92 1.82
N ALA A 328 9.60 9.30 3.00
CA ALA A 328 10.37 10.01 4.02
C ALA A 328 11.21 9.11 4.95
N LYS A 329 11.10 7.77 4.84
CA LYS A 329 11.80 6.83 5.73
C LYS A 329 13.31 7.08 5.67
N GLY A 330 13.88 7.60 6.76
CA GLY A 330 15.30 7.92 6.89
C GLY A 330 15.81 9.07 6.02
N VAL A 331 14.93 9.85 5.37
CA VAL A 331 15.33 10.98 4.51
C VAL A 331 14.40 12.17 4.70
N VAL A 332 14.99 13.33 5.02
CA VAL A 332 14.27 14.60 5.12
C VAL A 332 14.12 15.21 3.71
N PRO A 333 12.90 15.56 3.27
CA PRO A 333 12.71 16.24 2.00
C PRO A 333 13.42 17.61 1.97
N PRO A 334 14.06 18.02 0.86
CA PRO A 334 14.63 19.36 0.69
C PRO A 334 13.57 20.45 0.81
N GLU A 335 13.86 21.63 1.38
CA GLU A 335 12.85 22.66 1.68
C GLU A 335 11.92 23.00 0.50
N ASN A 336 12.46 23.17 -0.71
CA ASN A 336 11.73 23.60 -1.91
C ASN A 336 11.25 22.44 -2.82
N TRP A 337 11.23 21.20 -2.33
CA TRP A 337 10.96 20.04 -3.18
C TRP A 337 9.56 20.08 -3.83
N ARG A 338 8.57 20.67 -3.14
CA ARG A 338 7.19 20.79 -3.64
C ARG A 338 7.14 21.81 -4.78
N GLU A 339 7.77 22.95 -4.58
CA GLU A 339 7.86 24.06 -5.52
C GLU A 339 8.55 23.61 -6.81
N ASP A 340 9.65 22.85 -6.70
CA ASP A 340 10.34 22.28 -7.85
C ASP A 340 9.42 21.35 -8.66
N VAL A 341 8.72 20.44 -7.98
CA VAL A 341 7.76 19.52 -8.62
C VAL A 341 6.63 20.29 -9.30
N MET A 342 6.01 21.24 -8.62
CA MET A 342 4.91 22.02 -9.16
C MET A 342 5.34 22.90 -10.35
N ARG A 343 6.51 23.52 -10.27
CA ARG A 343 7.10 24.35 -11.34
C ARG A 343 7.40 23.54 -12.59
N PHE A 344 8.09 22.40 -12.43
CA PHE A 344 8.39 21.49 -13.53
C PHE A 344 7.11 20.98 -14.22
N LEU A 345 6.16 20.47 -13.43
CA LEU A 345 4.95 19.84 -13.95
C LEU A 345 3.91 20.85 -14.46
N GLY A 346 3.93 22.10 -13.97
CA GLY A 346 2.97 23.14 -14.33
C GLY A 346 1.65 23.11 -13.57
N VAL A 347 1.61 22.43 -12.41
CA VAL A 347 0.36 22.16 -11.69
C VAL A 347 0.14 23.13 -10.54
N LYS A 348 -1.13 23.37 -10.21
CA LYS A 348 -1.54 24.27 -9.13
C LYS A 348 -1.51 23.61 -7.74
N THR A 349 -1.53 22.28 -7.69
CA THR A 349 -1.66 21.53 -6.45
C THR A 349 -0.89 20.23 -6.54
N LEU A 350 -0.12 19.95 -5.49
CA LEU A 350 0.47 18.65 -5.24
C LEU A 350 -0.30 17.98 -4.10
N ASN A 351 -0.99 16.89 -4.40
CA ASN A 351 -1.74 16.14 -3.39
C ASN A 351 -0.79 15.29 -2.56
N GLU A 352 -1.06 15.15 -1.26
CA GLU A 352 -0.30 14.30 -0.36
C GLU A 352 -1.24 13.28 0.28
N SER A 353 -0.72 12.08 0.55
CA SER A 353 -1.46 11.06 1.29
C SER A 353 -0.59 10.29 2.28
N TYR A 354 -1.21 9.90 3.39
CA TYR A 354 -0.68 8.92 4.31
C TYR A 354 -1.28 7.55 3.97
N ALA A 355 -0.42 6.57 3.74
CA ALA A 355 -0.81 5.21 3.39
C ALA A 355 0.35 4.24 3.68
N MET A 356 0.06 2.96 3.61
CA MET A 356 1.04 1.88 3.72
C MET A 356 0.63 0.71 2.82
N SER A 357 1.59 -0.16 2.51
CA SER A 357 1.35 -1.27 1.58
C SER A 357 0.38 -2.31 2.13
N GLU A 358 0.29 -2.43 3.46
CA GLU A 358 -0.53 -3.37 4.19
C GLU A 358 -2.01 -2.97 4.25
N VAL A 359 -2.35 -1.73 3.90
CA VAL A 359 -3.71 -1.15 3.93
C VAL A 359 -3.99 -0.52 2.57
N VAL A 360 -4.25 -1.35 1.56
CA VAL A 360 -4.42 -0.95 0.16
C VAL A 360 -5.54 0.09 -0.01
N SER A 361 -6.64 -0.06 0.71
CA SER A 361 -7.78 0.88 0.65
C SER A 361 -7.60 2.09 1.56
N GLY A 362 -6.49 2.17 2.32
CA GLY A 362 -6.19 3.19 3.31
C GLY A 362 -5.36 4.35 2.77
N SER A 363 -5.81 5.01 1.69
CA SER A 363 -5.15 6.23 1.23
C SER A 363 -5.76 7.49 1.84
N HIS A 364 -5.17 7.95 2.93
CA HIS A 364 -5.66 9.08 3.72
C HIS A 364 -5.16 10.39 3.13
N LEU A 365 -6.04 11.16 2.48
CA LEU A 365 -5.63 12.37 1.76
C LEU A 365 -5.51 13.57 2.67
N LYS A 366 -4.42 14.31 2.50
CA LYS A 366 -4.20 15.61 3.13
C LYS A 366 -5.21 16.63 2.59
N CYS A 367 -5.83 17.40 3.47
CA CYS A 367 -6.64 18.55 3.08
C CYS A 367 -5.81 19.83 3.02
N GLU A 368 -6.47 20.89 2.62
CA GLU A 368 -5.93 22.24 2.42
C GLU A 368 -5.45 22.87 3.74
N GLN A 369 -5.95 22.36 4.89
CA GLN A 369 -5.53 22.75 6.23
C GLN A 369 -4.36 21.91 6.78
N GLY A 370 -3.84 20.97 5.98
CA GLY A 370 -2.71 20.13 6.34
C GLY A 370 -3.04 18.83 7.09
N ASN A 371 -4.32 18.56 7.36
CA ASN A 371 -4.76 17.36 8.09
C ASN A 371 -5.00 16.18 7.13
N TYR A 372 -4.63 14.96 7.52
CA TYR A 372 -4.90 13.75 6.73
C TYR A 372 -6.24 13.14 7.10
N HIS A 373 -7.20 13.16 6.18
CA HIS A 373 -8.52 12.60 6.39
C HIS A 373 -8.52 11.09 6.18
N PHE A 374 -9.05 10.33 7.14
CA PHE A 374 -9.17 8.89 6.99
C PHE A 374 -10.12 8.54 5.84
N SER A 375 -9.76 7.48 5.11
CA SER A 375 -10.60 6.95 4.03
C SER A 375 -11.73 6.16 4.66
N HIS A 376 -12.93 6.22 4.09
CA HIS A 376 -14.10 5.53 4.65
C HIS A 376 -13.93 4.00 4.64
N THR A 377 -13.10 3.51 3.73
CA THR A 377 -12.70 2.10 3.56
C THR A 377 -11.64 1.62 4.54
N ALA A 378 -11.17 2.46 5.47
CA ALA A 378 -10.17 2.07 6.46
C ALA A 378 -10.55 2.62 7.84
N ILE A 379 -10.57 1.74 8.84
CA ILE A 379 -10.95 2.08 10.21
C ILE A 379 -9.68 2.41 11.00
N PRO A 380 -9.49 3.64 11.48
CA PRO A 380 -8.33 4.00 12.29
C PRO A 380 -8.52 3.60 13.75
N PHE A 381 -7.43 3.22 14.40
CA PHE A 381 -7.31 2.99 15.84
C PHE A 381 -6.05 3.68 16.36
N LEU A 382 -6.08 4.09 17.63
CA LEU A 382 -4.89 4.51 18.35
C LEU A 382 -4.67 3.54 19.49
N LEU A 383 -3.48 2.97 19.58
CA LEU A 383 -3.08 2.09 20.65
C LEU A 383 -2.08 2.81 21.55
N ASP A 384 -2.20 2.57 22.85
CA ASP A 384 -1.18 2.96 23.81
C ASP A 384 0.14 2.24 23.46
N PRO A 385 1.26 2.95 23.29
CA PRO A 385 2.49 2.36 22.78
C PRO A 385 3.16 1.37 23.74
N GLU A 386 2.80 1.39 25.04
CA GLU A 386 3.37 0.52 26.07
C GLU A 386 2.52 -0.73 26.28
N THR A 387 1.20 -0.56 26.29
CA THR A 387 0.24 -1.63 26.64
C THR A 387 -0.47 -2.24 25.44
N SER A 388 -0.40 -1.60 24.27
CA SER A 388 -1.17 -1.90 23.05
C SER A 388 -2.70 -1.89 23.23
N LYS A 389 -3.20 -1.35 24.35
CA LYS A 389 -4.64 -1.18 24.55
C LYS A 389 -5.18 -0.04 23.69
N PRO A 390 -6.43 -0.13 23.19
CA PRO A 390 -7.05 0.98 22.48
C PRO A 390 -7.15 2.22 23.37
N LEU A 391 -6.73 3.37 22.82
CA LEU A 391 -6.96 4.67 23.40
C LEU A 391 -8.40 5.12 23.10
N PRO A 392 -9.00 5.92 23.99
CA PRO A 392 -10.37 6.39 23.81
C PRO A 392 -10.63 7.13 22.49
N ARG A 393 -11.77 6.89 21.84
CA ARG A 393 -12.17 7.56 20.58
C ARG A 393 -12.90 8.88 20.81
N HIS A 394 -12.33 9.73 21.66
CA HIS A 394 -12.86 11.07 21.99
C HIS A 394 -11.72 12.08 22.16
N GLY A 395 -12.01 13.35 21.89
CA GLY A 395 -11.07 14.46 21.87
C GLY A 395 -9.85 14.23 20.97
N ARG A 396 -8.74 14.88 21.31
CA ARG A 396 -7.44 14.61 20.68
C ARG A 396 -6.69 13.53 21.44
N GLN A 397 -6.29 12.50 20.72
CA GLN A 397 -5.44 11.43 21.26
C GLN A 397 -4.19 11.27 20.40
N THR A 398 -3.07 10.95 21.04
CA THR A 398 -1.81 10.61 20.38
C THR A 398 -1.42 9.21 20.78
N GLY A 399 -1.08 8.36 19.81
CA GLY A 399 -0.70 6.98 20.06
C GLY A 399 -0.21 6.27 18.82
N ARG A 400 -0.02 4.96 18.93
CA ARG A 400 0.37 4.10 17.81
C ARG A 400 -0.81 3.89 16.88
N ALA A 401 -0.63 4.23 15.61
CA ALA A 401 -1.65 4.02 14.60
C ALA A 401 -1.81 2.52 14.31
N ALA A 402 -3.06 2.08 14.25
CA ALA A 402 -3.44 0.78 13.72
C ALA A 402 -4.67 0.96 12.82
N PHE A 403 -4.87 0.01 11.91
CA PHE A 403 -5.90 0.11 10.88
C PHE A 403 -6.60 -1.22 10.66
N PHE A 404 -7.87 -1.15 10.27
CA PHE A 404 -8.55 -2.25 9.60
C PHE A 404 -8.93 -1.84 8.17
N ASP A 405 -8.43 -2.56 7.17
CA ASP A 405 -8.79 -2.37 5.76
C ASP A 405 -10.11 -3.10 5.44
N LEU A 406 -11.19 -2.35 5.21
CA LEU A 406 -12.49 -2.92 4.83
C LEU A 406 -12.50 -3.43 3.39
N GLY A 407 -11.58 -2.95 2.55
CA GLY A 407 -11.43 -3.43 1.20
C GLY A 407 -10.77 -4.80 1.10
N ALA A 408 -10.06 -5.27 2.14
CA ALA A 408 -9.50 -6.62 2.16
C ALA A 408 -10.60 -7.68 1.98
N ASP A 409 -10.47 -8.55 0.98
CA ASP A 409 -11.50 -9.55 0.65
C ASP A 409 -10.99 -10.99 0.59
N ILE A 410 -9.67 -11.20 0.56
CA ILE A 410 -9.07 -12.54 0.59
C ILE A 410 -8.18 -12.80 1.79
N HIS A 411 -7.79 -11.76 2.54
CA HIS A 411 -6.93 -11.84 3.70
C HIS A 411 -7.48 -10.99 4.85
N TRP A 412 -6.97 -11.20 6.07
CA TRP A 412 -7.38 -10.37 7.20
C TRP A 412 -6.79 -8.96 7.08
N GLY A 413 -7.65 -7.94 7.14
CA GLY A 413 -7.28 -6.53 6.88
C GLY A 413 -6.75 -5.77 8.11
N GLY A 414 -6.61 -6.43 9.25
CA GLY A 414 -6.18 -5.81 10.50
C GLY A 414 -4.66 -5.66 10.60
N PHE A 415 -4.17 -4.45 10.88
CA PHE A 415 -2.73 -4.16 10.91
C PHE A 415 -2.33 -3.10 11.96
N ILE A 416 -1.27 -3.38 12.72
CA ILE A 416 -0.66 -2.44 13.68
C ILE A 416 0.62 -1.86 13.08
N THR A 417 0.71 -0.54 13.04
CA THR A 417 1.83 0.17 12.40
C THR A 417 2.96 0.50 13.37
N GLY A 418 4.09 0.93 12.80
CA GLY A 418 5.20 1.54 13.54
C GLY A 418 5.07 3.06 13.72
N ASP A 419 3.94 3.64 13.33
CA ASP A 419 3.76 5.09 13.24
C ASP A 419 3.01 5.64 14.47
N GLU A 420 3.46 6.77 14.99
CA GLU A 420 2.78 7.62 15.97
C GLU A 420 2.00 8.69 15.22
N VAL A 421 0.71 8.83 15.54
CA VAL A 421 -0.16 9.86 14.97
C VAL A 421 -1.03 10.49 16.06
N THR A 422 -1.51 11.70 15.81
CA THR A 422 -2.53 12.34 16.65
C THR A 422 -3.84 12.43 15.89
N ILE A 423 -4.93 11.89 16.44
CA ILE A 423 -6.26 11.93 15.84
C ILE A 423 -7.15 12.90 16.60
N GLU A 424 -7.87 13.74 15.86
CA GLU A 424 -9.03 14.49 16.38
C GLU A 424 -10.31 13.66 16.20
N TRP A 425 -10.93 13.29 17.31
CA TRP A 425 -12.12 12.44 17.33
C TRP A 425 -13.43 13.19 17.48
N ASP A 426 -13.45 14.43 17.98
CA ASP A 426 -14.72 15.10 18.26
C ASP A 426 -14.93 16.26 17.31
N GLU A 427 -13.93 17.12 17.16
CA GLU A 427 -14.07 18.37 16.43
C GLU A 427 -14.07 18.14 14.90
N PRO A 428 -14.93 18.85 14.15
CA PRO A 428 -14.90 18.83 12.70
C PRO A 428 -13.65 19.56 12.18
N CYS A 429 -13.10 19.06 11.07
CA CYS A 429 -12.00 19.76 10.41
C CYS A 429 -12.51 21.06 9.79
N THR A 430 -11.73 22.14 9.92
CA THR A 430 -12.07 23.46 9.34
C THR A 430 -12.11 23.46 7.81
N CYS A 431 -11.63 22.40 7.15
CA CYS A 431 -11.79 22.20 5.70
C CYS A 431 -13.21 21.79 5.28
N GLY A 432 -14.09 21.42 6.23
CA GLY A 432 -15.48 21.00 5.98
C GLY A 432 -15.67 19.53 5.61
N ARG A 433 -14.59 18.72 5.56
CA ARG A 433 -14.71 17.26 5.41
C ARG A 433 -15.08 16.63 6.77
N HIS A 434 -15.94 15.62 6.75
CA HIS A 434 -16.53 15.05 7.97
C HIS A 434 -15.81 13.81 8.52
N SER A 435 -14.93 13.16 7.75
CA SER A 435 -14.17 12.03 8.30
C SER A 435 -13.19 12.47 9.38
N ARG A 436 -12.92 11.57 10.33
CA ARG A 436 -11.87 11.76 11.33
C ARG A 436 -10.52 11.97 10.64
N TYR A 437 -9.60 12.66 11.31
CA TYR A 437 -8.37 13.09 10.66
C TYR A 437 -7.18 13.09 11.61
N VAL A 438 -6.00 12.90 11.01
CA VAL A 438 -4.71 13.08 11.67
C VAL A 438 -4.37 14.58 11.67
N VAL A 439 -3.96 15.07 12.83
CA VAL A 439 -3.40 16.42 13.02
C VAL A 439 -1.90 16.33 13.24
N GLY A 440 -1.16 17.31 12.70
CA GLY A 440 0.27 17.45 12.92
C GLY A 440 1.13 16.43 12.15
N ALA A 441 2.31 16.15 12.69
CA ALA A 441 3.29 15.26 12.07
C ALA A 441 2.96 13.78 12.31
N ILE A 442 3.42 12.94 11.38
CA ILE A 442 3.41 11.48 11.49
C ILE A 442 4.87 11.06 11.62
N GLN A 443 5.21 10.31 12.66
CA GLN A 443 6.59 9.89 12.95
C GLN A 443 6.64 8.42 13.31
N ARG A 444 7.74 7.72 13.02
CA ARG A 444 7.93 6.33 13.46
C ARG A 444 8.47 6.24 14.88
N TYR A 445 7.97 5.29 15.66
CA TYR A 445 8.52 4.99 16.99
C TYR A 445 9.99 4.56 16.94
N SER A 446 10.39 3.79 15.93
CA SER A 446 11.80 3.42 15.73
C SER A 446 12.71 4.64 15.57
N GLU A 447 12.23 5.67 14.86
CA GLU A 447 12.96 6.91 14.63
C GLU A 447 12.97 7.78 15.90
N LYS A 448 11.83 7.86 16.61
CA LYS A 448 11.68 8.62 17.85
C LYS A 448 12.53 8.06 19.00
N ASN A 449 12.62 6.73 19.10
CA ASN A 449 13.25 6.05 20.23
C ASN A 449 14.69 5.58 19.93
N GLY A 450 15.17 5.71 18.70
CA GLY A 450 16.56 5.38 18.32
C GLY A 450 16.87 3.88 18.33
N GLY A 451 15.91 3.01 18.01
CA GLY A 451 16.07 1.56 18.10
C GLY A 451 15.02 0.76 17.33
N ASP A 452 15.08 -0.57 17.45
CA ASP A 452 14.10 -1.48 16.82
C ASP A 452 12.72 -1.34 17.51
N ASP A 453 11.67 -1.23 16.71
CA ASP A 453 10.31 -0.97 17.22
C ASP A 453 9.66 -2.30 17.65
N LYS A 454 9.75 -2.61 18.95
CA LYS A 454 9.05 -3.76 19.53
C LYS A 454 7.62 -3.34 19.91
N ILE A 455 6.65 -3.82 19.14
CA ILE A 455 5.24 -3.71 19.51
C ILE A 455 5.02 -4.70 20.66
N THR A 456 4.65 -4.19 21.83
CA THR A 456 4.40 -5.02 23.01
C THR A 456 2.90 -5.26 23.10
N CYS A 457 2.40 -6.38 22.57
CA CYS A 457 1.00 -6.78 22.72
C CYS A 457 0.74 -7.33 24.14
N ALA A 458 0.90 -6.52 25.19
CA ALA A 458 0.96 -6.99 26.58
C ALA A 458 -0.23 -7.86 27.05
N ALA A 459 -1.41 -7.73 26.42
CA ALA A 459 -2.58 -8.55 26.72
C ALA A 459 -2.74 -9.81 25.84
N SER A 460 -2.26 -9.78 24.59
CA SER A 460 -2.42 -10.85 23.58
C SER A 460 -1.09 -11.47 23.12
N GLU A 461 0.03 -11.15 23.78
CA GLU A 461 1.40 -11.52 23.38
C GLU A 461 1.54 -13.04 23.17
N GLN A 462 0.97 -13.82 24.08
CA GLN A 462 1.00 -15.28 23.98
C GLN A 462 0.25 -15.78 22.74
N SER A 463 -0.95 -15.27 22.49
CA SER A 463 -1.77 -15.67 21.33
C SER A 463 -1.13 -15.26 20.01
N HIS A 464 -0.53 -14.07 19.94
CA HIS A 464 0.24 -13.64 18.77
C HIS A 464 1.47 -14.52 18.55
N ARG A 465 2.21 -14.87 19.61
CA ARG A 465 3.35 -15.78 19.50
C ARG A 465 2.91 -17.15 19.01
N GLU A 466 1.84 -17.72 19.57
CA GLU A 466 1.30 -19.00 19.13
C GLU A 466 0.81 -18.97 17.68
N ALA A 467 0.18 -17.87 17.26
CA ALA A 467 -0.23 -17.66 15.88
C ALA A 467 0.97 -17.58 14.92
N MET A 468 2.05 -16.91 15.34
CA MET A 468 3.31 -16.82 14.59
C MET A 468 4.03 -18.17 14.49
N ASP A 469 4.06 -18.94 15.58
CA ASP A 469 4.60 -20.30 15.58
C ASP A 469 3.80 -21.20 14.64
N PHE A 470 2.46 -21.15 14.72
CA PHE A 470 1.58 -21.86 13.79
C PHE A 470 1.83 -21.47 12.33
N LEU A 471 1.96 -20.18 12.05
CA LEU A 471 2.22 -19.67 10.71
C LEU A 471 3.53 -20.25 10.16
N ASN A 472 4.56 -20.36 11.00
CA ASN A 472 5.90 -20.84 10.64
C ASN A 472 6.10 -22.36 10.68
N THR A 473 5.16 -23.13 11.25
CA THR A 473 5.18 -24.60 11.17
C THR A 473 4.87 -25.07 9.75
N LEU A 474 5.87 -25.55 9.02
CA LEU A 474 5.71 -25.99 7.62
C LEU A 474 5.28 -27.47 7.48
N GLU A 475 5.15 -28.18 8.60
CA GLU A 475 4.69 -29.57 8.65
C GLU A 475 3.15 -29.61 8.55
N GLY A 476 2.68 -30.33 7.54
CA GLY A 476 1.31 -30.33 7.01
C GLY A 476 1.32 -30.83 5.57
#